data_AF-A0A4D6X5J0-F1
#
_entry.id   AF-A0A4D6X5J0-F1
#
_cell.length_a   1.000
_cell.length_b   1.000
_cell.length_c   1.000
_cell.angle_alpha   90.00
_cell.angle_beta   90.00
_cell.angle_gamma   90.00
#
_symmetry.space_group_name_H-M   'P 1'
#
loop_
_entity.id
_entity.type
_entity.pdbx_description
1 polymer ?
#
loop_
_entity_poly.entity_id
_entity_poly.type
_entity_poly.pdbx_seq_one_letter_code
_entity_poly.pdbx_strand_id
1 'polypeptide(L)'
;MRYLAGFTLAALISNGAFAATCPDVEEITQKAGTVHETEGGTDIILEGYHYEAKNADGEWTGFTPDAEEVDLAAFKPAKSSPDATPPICRYEDGGDGGISLSLKP
;
A
#
# COMPACT_ATOMS: atom_id res chain seq x y z
N MET A 1 -19.36 7.35 57.93
CA MET A 1 -18.22 6.41 57.88
C MET A 1 -18.63 5.14 57.15
N ARG A 2 -17.70 4.57 56.37
CA ARG A 2 -17.59 3.21 55.83
C ARG A 2 -17.47 3.13 54.30
N TYR A 3 -16.19 3.11 53.91
CA TYR A 3 -15.50 2.34 52.86
C TYR A 3 -15.86 2.61 51.39
N LEU A 4 -14.95 3.17 50.58
CA LEU A 4 -13.68 2.64 50.00
C LEU A 4 -13.89 1.83 48.71
N ALA A 5 -13.09 2.25 47.71
CA ALA A 5 -12.54 1.48 46.60
C ALA A 5 -13.42 1.25 45.35
N GLY A 6 -12.88 1.69 44.22
CA GLY A 6 -13.38 1.32 42.90
C GLY A 6 -12.84 2.18 41.75
N PHE A 7 -11.52 2.31 41.64
CA PHE A 7 -10.87 2.74 40.39
C PHE A 7 -11.15 1.69 39.30
N THR A 8 -11.69 2.11 38.15
CA THR A 8 -11.40 1.55 36.80
C THR A 8 -11.97 2.56 35.80
N LEU A 9 -11.18 3.49 35.28
CA LEU A 9 -10.34 3.31 34.09
C LEU A 9 -11.11 2.66 32.93
N ALA A 10 -11.73 3.51 32.11
CA ALA A 10 -11.88 3.26 30.68
C ALA A 10 -11.69 4.59 29.94
N ALA A 11 -10.53 5.20 30.18
CA ALA A 11 -9.93 6.09 29.21
C ALA A 11 -9.43 5.23 28.04
N LEU A 12 -10.35 4.82 27.18
CA LEU A 12 -10.05 4.46 25.80
C LEU A 12 -11.04 5.24 24.95
N ILE A 13 -10.84 6.56 24.95
CA ILE A 13 -10.95 7.29 23.69
C ILE A 13 -9.94 6.57 22.81
N SER A 14 -10.41 5.61 22.02
CA SER A 14 -9.66 5.04 20.93
C SER A 14 -9.43 6.17 19.95
N ASN A 15 -8.47 7.02 20.26
CA ASN A 15 -7.67 7.74 19.29
C ASN A 15 -6.84 6.71 18.53
N GLY A 16 -7.55 5.77 17.90
CA GLY A 16 -7.00 4.84 16.93
C GLY A 16 -6.96 5.50 15.57
N ALA A 17 -6.49 6.74 15.50
CA ALA A 17 -5.78 7.20 14.34
C ALA A 17 -4.38 6.56 14.38
N PHE A 18 -4.33 5.22 14.43
CA PHE A 18 -3.12 4.48 14.17
C PHE A 18 -3.10 4.28 12.67
N ALA A 19 -2.15 4.98 12.05
CA ALA A 19 -1.71 4.90 10.67
C ALA A 19 -2.41 3.80 9.87
N ALA A 20 -3.21 4.19 8.88
CA ALA A 20 -3.74 3.26 7.89
C ALA A 20 -2.55 2.77 7.03
N THR A 21 -1.78 1.85 7.59
CA THR A 21 -0.76 1.06 6.92
C THR A 21 -1.48 0.03 6.08
N CYS A 22 -1.03 -0.18 4.84
CA CYS A 22 -1.58 -1.22 4.00
C CYS A 22 -1.58 -2.57 4.71
N PRO A 23 -2.60 -3.41 4.49
CA PRO A 23 -2.53 -4.77 4.96
C PRO A 23 -1.35 -5.48 4.29
N ASP A 24 -0.78 -6.46 4.99
CA ASP A 24 0.18 -7.36 4.39
C ASP A 24 -0.43 -8.03 3.14
N VAL A 25 0.40 -8.23 2.12
CA VAL A 25 -0.01 -8.95 0.92
C VAL A 25 -0.11 -10.44 1.23
N GLU A 26 -1.22 -11.06 0.85
CA GLU A 26 -1.38 -12.51 0.87
C GLU A 26 -0.66 -13.14 -0.34
N GLU A 27 -0.74 -12.45 -1.47
CA GLU A 27 -0.14 -12.82 -2.74
C GLU A 27 0.26 -11.56 -3.49
N ILE A 28 1.40 -11.60 -4.15
CA ILE A 28 1.83 -10.55 -5.06
C ILE A 28 2.52 -11.18 -6.27
N THR A 29 2.29 -10.60 -7.44
CA THR A 29 2.94 -10.97 -8.69
C THR A 29 3.48 -9.73 -9.37
N GLN A 30 4.55 -9.92 -10.15
CA GLN A 30 5.11 -8.89 -11.02
C GLN A 30 5.20 -9.42 -12.44
N LYS A 31 5.03 -8.53 -13.42
CA LYS A 31 5.15 -8.85 -14.83
C LYS A 31 5.70 -7.66 -15.59
N ALA A 32 6.78 -7.88 -16.34
CA ALA A 32 7.31 -6.87 -17.25
C ALA A 32 6.23 -6.43 -18.25
N GLY A 33 6.14 -5.13 -18.50
CA GLY A 33 5.17 -4.57 -19.43
C GLY A 33 5.50 -3.13 -19.82
N THR A 34 4.67 -2.58 -20.69
CA THR A 34 4.81 -1.21 -21.17
C THR A 34 3.48 -0.48 -21.06
N VAL A 35 3.55 0.80 -20.74
CA VAL A 35 2.39 1.70 -20.75
C VAL A 35 2.65 2.86 -21.68
N HIS A 36 1.59 3.31 -22.34
CA HIS A 36 1.62 4.50 -23.18
C HIS A 36 1.13 5.68 -22.36
N GLU A 37 1.98 6.69 -22.18
CA GLU A 37 1.61 7.95 -21.55
C GLU A 37 1.82 9.10 -22.52
N THR A 38 1.06 10.18 -22.34
CA THR A 38 1.23 11.42 -23.10
C THR A 38 1.81 12.47 -22.17
N GLU A 39 3.08 12.82 -22.36
CA GLU A 39 3.76 13.87 -21.60
C GLU A 39 4.01 15.09 -22.50
N GLY A 40 3.47 16.25 -22.11
CA GLY A 40 3.66 17.49 -22.87
C GLY A 40 3.12 17.45 -24.31
N GLY A 41 2.16 16.55 -24.60
CA GLY A 41 1.62 16.35 -25.94
C GLY A 41 2.44 15.41 -26.84
N THR A 42 3.45 14.74 -26.28
CA THR A 42 4.22 13.68 -26.95
C THR A 42 3.86 12.33 -26.33
N ASP A 43 3.58 11.34 -27.16
CA ASP A 43 3.38 9.98 -26.69
C ASP A 43 4.73 9.34 -26.37
N ILE A 44 4.88 8.89 -25.13
CA ILE A 44 6.03 8.17 -24.62
C ILE A 44 5.61 6.74 -24.25
N ILE A 45 6.52 5.80 -24.45
CA ILE A 45 6.35 4.40 -24.02
C ILE A 45 7.24 4.23 -22.80
N LEU A 46 6.62 3.93 -21.66
CA LEU A 46 7.33 3.61 -20.43
C LEU A 46 7.43 2.09 -20.31
N GLU A 47 8.65 1.58 -20.13
CA GLU A 47 8.91 0.18 -19.82
C GLU A 47 9.05 0.02 -18.30
N GLY A 48 8.62 -1.12 -17.75
CA GLY A 48 8.69 -1.36 -16.31
C GLY A 48 7.95 -2.62 -15.92
N TYR A 49 7.43 -2.64 -14.69
CA TYR A 49 6.71 -3.79 -14.15
C TYR A 49 5.30 -3.42 -13.70
N HIS A 50 4.35 -4.25 -14.13
CA HIS A 50 3.02 -4.30 -13.53
C HIS A 50 3.05 -5.18 -12.30
N TYR A 51 2.42 -4.69 -11.25
CA TYR A 51 2.24 -5.42 -10.00
C TYR A 51 0.76 -5.70 -9.80
N GLU A 52 0.46 -6.91 -9.37
CA GLU A 52 -0.87 -7.29 -8.88
C GLU A 52 -0.69 -7.91 -7.50
N ALA A 53 -1.39 -7.36 -6.52
CA ALA A 53 -1.36 -7.87 -5.15
C ALA A 53 -2.78 -8.15 -4.65
N LYS A 54 -2.89 -9.14 -3.77
CA LYS A 54 -4.13 -9.45 -3.08
C LYS A 54 -3.90 -9.32 -1.57
N ASN A 55 -4.83 -8.66 -0.90
CA ASN A 55 -4.83 -8.52 0.55
C ASN A 55 -6.28 -8.54 1.09
N ALA A 56 -6.44 -8.27 2.38
CA ALA A 56 -7.73 -8.28 3.06
C ALA A 56 -8.77 -7.30 2.47
N ASP A 57 -8.31 -6.23 1.79
CA ASP A 57 -9.18 -5.20 1.20
C ASP A 57 -9.59 -5.53 -0.24
N GLY A 58 -8.91 -6.48 -0.89
CA GLY A 58 -9.23 -6.93 -2.25
C GLY A 58 -8.01 -7.09 -3.15
N GLU A 59 -8.23 -6.92 -4.45
CA GLU A 59 -7.19 -6.97 -5.48
C GLU A 59 -6.68 -5.57 -5.82
N TRP A 60 -5.37 -5.41 -5.86
CA TRP A 60 -4.67 -4.15 -6.05
C TRP A 60 -3.75 -4.25 -7.26
N THR A 61 -3.59 -3.14 -7.98
CA THR A 61 -2.70 -3.09 -9.15
C THR A 61 -1.96 -1.77 -9.26
N GLY A 62 -0.78 -1.81 -9.86
CA GLY A 62 0.04 -0.64 -10.13
C GLY A 62 1.06 -0.93 -11.22
N PHE A 63 1.65 0.14 -11.75
CA PHE A 63 2.76 0.07 -12.68
C PHE A 63 3.87 0.98 -12.18
N THR A 64 5.09 0.47 -12.13
CA THR A 64 6.27 1.26 -11.81
C THR A 64 7.15 1.32 -13.07
N PRO A 65 7.28 2.50 -13.71
CA PRO A 65 8.20 2.70 -14.83
C PRO A 65 9.65 2.56 -14.37
N ASP A 66 10.52 2.12 -15.28
CA ASP A 66 11.96 1.95 -15.05
C ASP A 66 12.30 1.07 -13.83
N ALA A 67 11.36 0.22 -13.39
CA ALA A 67 11.58 -0.72 -12.31
C ALA A 67 12.39 -1.94 -12.79
N GLU A 68 13.26 -2.43 -11.92
CA GLU A 68 13.89 -3.74 -12.09
C GLU A 68 13.02 -4.85 -11.48
N GLU A 69 13.30 -6.11 -11.82
CA GLU A 69 12.65 -7.24 -11.18
C GLU A 69 13.11 -7.33 -9.72
N VAL A 70 12.15 -7.40 -8.80
CA VAL A 70 12.40 -7.35 -7.35
C VAL A 70 12.00 -8.66 -6.67
N ASP A 71 12.60 -8.91 -5.50
CA ASP A 71 12.21 -10.04 -4.65
C ASP A 71 10.90 -9.73 -3.92
N LEU A 72 9.82 -10.31 -4.42
CA LEU A 72 8.48 -10.15 -3.88
C LEU A 72 8.35 -10.64 -2.43
N ALA A 73 9.22 -11.54 -1.96
CA ALA A 73 9.21 -11.99 -0.57
C ALA A 73 9.74 -10.92 0.41
N ALA A 74 10.47 -9.93 -0.10
CA ALA A 74 10.97 -8.80 0.68
C ALA A 74 9.92 -7.69 0.85
N PHE A 75 8.75 -7.80 0.21
CA PHE A 75 7.75 -6.74 0.19
C PHE A 75 7.12 -6.53 1.56
N LYS A 76 7.12 -5.27 2.00
CA LYS A 76 6.53 -4.87 3.28
C LYS A 76 5.63 -3.65 3.11
N PRO A 77 4.52 -3.57 3.84
CA PRO A 77 3.72 -2.36 3.87
C PRO A 77 4.55 -1.15 4.27
N ALA A 78 4.54 -0.12 3.42
CA ALA A 78 5.15 1.17 3.70
C ALA A 78 4.10 2.16 4.21
N LYS A 79 4.53 3.36 4.59
CA LYS A 79 3.59 4.42 4.96
C LYS A 79 2.72 4.81 3.77
N SER A 80 1.42 4.51 3.86
CA SER A 80 0.41 4.65 2.81
C SER A 80 -0.72 5.60 3.19
N SER A 81 -1.63 5.84 2.24
CA SER A 81 -2.88 6.58 2.46
C SER A 81 -4.08 5.77 1.89
N PRO A 82 -4.40 4.62 2.49
CA PRO A 82 -5.46 3.73 2.01
C PRO A 82 -6.87 4.33 2.19
N ASP A 83 -7.04 5.36 3.04
CA ASP A 83 -8.31 6.09 3.16
C ASP A 83 -8.50 7.14 2.04
N ALA A 84 -7.56 7.27 1.10
CA ALA A 84 -7.70 8.18 -0.04
C ALA A 84 -8.79 7.70 -1.01
N THR A 85 -9.24 8.59 -1.89
CA THR A 85 -10.16 8.24 -2.99
C THR A 85 -9.52 8.63 -4.33
N PRO A 86 -9.04 7.67 -5.15
CA PRO A 86 -9.02 6.23 -4.88
C PRO A 86 -8.03 5.84 -3.77
N PRO A 87 -8.24 4.70 -3.09
CA PRO A 87 -7.34 4.22 -2.06
C PRO A 87 -5.99 3.84 -2.67
N ILE A 88 -4.88 4.26 -2.03
CA ILE A 88 -3.53 3.98 -2.51
C ILE A 88 -2.73 3.27 -1.43
N CYS A 89 -2.21 2.12 -1.81
CA CYS A 89 -1.31 1.32 -1.00
C CYS A 89 0.13 1.41 -1.45
N ARG A 90 1.07 1.49 -0.51
CA ARG A 90 2.51 1.54 -0.80
C ARG A 90 3.21 0.37 -0.15
N TYR A 91 4.08 -0.28 -0.91
CA TYR A 91 4.93 -1.37 -0.42
C TYR A 91 6.39 -1.05 -0.75
N GLU A 92 7.27 -1.30 0.22
CA GLU A 92 8.72 -1.23 0.04
C GLU A 92 9.23 -2.62 -0.37
N ASP A 93 10.16 -2.67 -1.31
CA ASP A 93 10.74 -3.90 -1.87
C ASP A 93 12.04 -4.34 -1.16
N GLY A 94 12.38 -3.71 -0.03
CA GLY A 94 13.60 -3.97 0.74
C GLY A 94 14.84 -3.21 0.27
N GLY A 95 14.76 -2.46 -0.84
CA GLY A 95 15.76 -1.48 -1.28
C GLY A 95 15.36 -0.03 -0.96
N ASP A 96 15.87 0.92 -1.76
CA ASP A 96 15.40 2.32 -1.78
C ASP A 96 14.11 2.49 -2.62
N GLY A 97 13.58 1.39 -3.17
CA GLY A 97 12.43 1.33 -4.06
C GLY A 97 11.10 1.21 -3.31
N GLY A 98 10.03 1.65 -3.95
CA GLY A 98 8.67 1.48 -3.44
C GLY A 98 7.66 1.43 -4.57
N ILE A 99 6.71 0.51 -4.46
CA ILE A 99 5.60 0.39 -5.40
C ILE A 99 4.34 1.04 -4.81
N SER A 100 3.55 1.67 -5.67
CA SER A 100 2.22 2.19 -5.31
C SER A 100 1.16 1.40 -6.06
N LEU A 101 0.22 0.82 -5.34
CA LEU A 101 -0.91 0.07 -5.87
C LEU A 101 -2.21 0.82 -5.58
N SER A 102 -3.13 0.76 -6.52
CA SER A 102 -4.52 1.23 -6.36
C SER A 102 -5.45 0.02 -6.32
N LEU A 103 -6.53 0.13 -5.56
CA LEU A 103 -7.55 -0.92 -5.51
C LEU A 103 -8.21 -1.05 -6.88
N LYS A 104 -8.33 -2.28 -7.41
CA LYS A 104 -9.07 -2.53 -8.64
C LYS A 104 -10.55 -2.15 -8.42
N PRO A 105 -11.18 -1.41 -9.35
CA PRO A 105 -12.57 -1.01 -9.25
C PRO A 105 -13.56 -2.18 -9.35
#